data_AF-A0A1M6YLM7-F1
#
_entry.id   AF-A0A1M6YLM7-F1
#
_cell.length_a   1.000
_cell.length_b   1.000
_cell.length_c   1.000
_cell.angle_alpha   90.00
_cell.angle_beta   90.00
_cell.angle_gamma   90.00
#
_symmetry.space_group_name_H-M   'P 1'
#
loop_
_entity.id
_entity.type
_entity.pdbx_description
1 polymer ?
#
loop_
_entity_poly.entity_id
_entity_poly.type
_entity_poly.pdbx_seq_one_letter_code
_entity_poly.pdbx_strand_id
1 'polypeptide(L)'
;FNTAISQLMIFNNEMMKMDKRYREPCETFVKLLHPFAPHIAEEMWSILGHNESLTNVAWPEADHSKAVENTVEVVFQVNGKVRAKASVAKDMDKAALEKLAMDNDRVKEFMNGKTVVKSIVVPGKLVNIVVK
;
A
#
# COMPACT_ATOMS: atom_id res chain seq x y z
N PHE A 1 -1.15 -6.76 22.43
CA PHE A 1 0.26 -6.94 22.04
C PHE A 1 0.46 -7.85 20.82
N ASN A 2 -0.22 -9.00 20.70
CA ASN A 2 -0.04 -9.93 19.56
C ASN A 2 -0.17 -9.28 18.18
N THR A 3 -1.14 -8.40 17.96
CA THR A 3 -1.29 -7.69 16.67
C THR A 3 -0.10 -6.77 16.38
N ALA A 4 0.45 -6.08 17.39
CA ALA A 4 1.62 -5.23 17.21
C ALA A 4 2.86 -6.05 16.83
N ILE A 5 3.08 -7.17 17.51
CA ILE A 5 4.16 -8.12 17.17
C ILE A 5 3.98 -8.65 15.74
N SER A 6 2.75 -9.00 15.35
CA SER A 6 2.45 -9.43 13.97
C SER A 6 2.77 -8.35 12.93
N GLN A 7 2.49 -7.07 13.22
CA GLN A 7 2.89 -5.97 12.34
C GLN A 7 4.42 -5.81 12.24
N LEU A 8 5.16 -6.01 13.34
CA LEU A 8 6.63 -6.05 13.29
C LEU A 8 7.15 -7.23 12.46
N MET A 9 6.50 -8.40 12.52
CA MET A 9 6.85 -9.54 11.68
C MET A 9 6.61 -9.25 10.20
N ILE A 10 5.48 -8.63 9.84
CA ILE A 10 5.18 -8.21 8.46
C ILE A 10 6.24 -7.23 7.96
N PHE A 11 6.56 -6.20 8.75
CA PHE A 11 7.61 -5.24 8.41
C PHE A 11 8.97 -5.93 8.20
N ASN A 12 9.37 -6.83 9.10
CA ASN A 12 10.62 -7.57 8.97
C ASN A 12 10.66 -8.43 7.69
N ASN A 13 9.54 -9.09 7.35
CA ASN A 13 9.44 -9.88 6.13
C ASN A 13 9.61 -9.01 4.86
N GLU A 14 9.06 -7.80 4.83
CA GLU A 14 9.29 -6.87 3.71
C GLU A 14 10.73 -6.36 3.66
N MET A 15 11.32 -5.99 4.81
CA MET A 15 12.73 -5.58 4.90
C MET A 15 13.70 -6.65 4.40
N MET A 16 13.39 -7.93 4.61
CA MET A 16 14.21 -9.06 4.13
C MET A 16 14.18 -9.25 2.62
N LYS A 17 13.16 -8.72 1.92
CA LYS A 17 13.08 -8.76 0.45
C LYS A 17 13.89 -7.65 -0.22
N MET A 18 14.31 -6.63 0.54
CA MET A 18 15.05 -5.49 0.02
C MET A 18 16.53 -5.84 -0.15
N ASP A 19 17.15 -5.41 -1.26
CA ASP A 19 18.59 -5.60 -1.49
C ASP A 19 19.47 -4.86 -0.49
N LYS A 20 18.95 -3.77 0.09
CA LYS A 20 19.64 -2.91 1.05
C LYS A 20 18.70 -2.54 2.18
N ARG A 21 19.25 -2.47 3.39
CA ARG A 21 18.55 -2.00 4.59
C ARG A 21 19.03 -0.61 4.93
N TYR A 22 18.11 0.34 4.98
CA TYR A 22 18.39 1.71 5.40
C TYR A 22 18.39 1.82 6.91
N ARG A 23 19.25 2.70 7.43
CA ARG A 23 19.48 2.86 8.86
C ARG A 23 18.22 3.32 9.62
N GLU A 24 17.54 4.34 9.12
CA GLU A 24 16.34 4.93 9.77
C GLU A 24 15.21 3.90 10.00
N PRO A 25 14.81 3.07 9.01
CA PRO A 25 13.86 1.98 9.24
C PRO A 25 14.33 0.93 10.25
N CYS A 26 15.62 0.58 10.24
CA CYS A 26 16.19 -0.36 11.22
C CYS A 26 16.16 0.20 12.64
N GLU A 27 16.53 1.47 12.83
CA GLU A 27 16.46 2.14 14.12
C GLU A 27 15.02 2.23 14.64
N THR A 28 14.07 2.60 13.77
CA THR A 28 12.64 2.63 14.11
C THR A 28 12.14 1.24 14.54
N PHE A 29 12.49 0.19 13.79
CA PHE A 29 12.11 -1.18 14.14
C PHE A 29 12.65 -1.61 15.51
N VAL A 30 13.92 -1.32 15.80
CA VAL A 30 14.55 -1.66 17.08
C VAL A 30 13.85 -0.95 18.25
N LYS A 31 13.53 0.34 18.11
CA LYS A 31 12.74 1.09 19.11
C LYS A 31 11.36 0.47 19.35
N LEU A 32 10.66 0.06 18.29
CA LEU A 32 9.34 -0.58 18.39
C LEU A 32 9.41 -2.00 18.99
N LEU A 33 10.52 -2.72 18.78
CA LEU A 33 10.75 -4.06 19.30
C LEU A 33 11.09 -4.06 20.80
N HIS A 34 11.71 -2.98 21.30
CA HIS A 34 12.23 -2.87 22.65
C HIS A 34 11.24 -3.28 23.77
N PRO A 35 9.95 -2.87 23.77
CA PRO A 35 9.00 -3.30 24.81
C PRO A 35 8.69 -4.80 24.82
N PHE A 36 9.00 -5.53 23.74
CA PHE A 36 8.71 -6.95 23.58
C PHE A 36 9.94 -7.83 23.78
N ALA A 37 11.08 -7.38 23.27
CA ALA A 37 12.35 -8.12 23.31
C ALA A 37 13.49 -7.16 23.66
N PRO A 38 13.55 -6.66 24.91
CA PRO A 38 14.44 -5.56 25.28
C PRO A 38 15.92 -5.92 25.11
N HIS A 39 16.34 -7.11 25.53
CA HIS A 39 17.75 -7.52 25.48
C HIS A 39 18.30 -7.57 24.05
N ILE A 40 17.54 -8.14 23.10
CA ILE A 40 17.99 -8.20 21.71
C ILE A 40 17.88 -6.83 21.03
N ALA A 41 16.89 -6.01 21.40
CA ALA A 41 16.77 -4.65 20.89
C ALA A 41 17.97 -3.78 21.32
N GLU A 42 18.41 -3.88 22.58
CA GLU A 42 19.59 -3.15 23.08
C GLU A 42 20.88 -3.59 22.36
N GLU A 43 21.06 -4.89 22.13
CA GLU A 43 22.20 -5.39 21.36
C GLU A 43 22.17 -4.86 19.91
N MET A 44 21.01 -4.89 19.25
CA MET A 44 20.84 -4.32 17.91
C MET A 44 21.09 -2.81 17.88
N TRP A 45 20.68 -2.08 18.92
CA TRP A 45 20.90 -0.64 19.06
C TRP A 45 22.39 -0.29 19.20
N SER A 46 23.11 -1.08 19.99
CA SER A 46 24.57 -1.01 20.11
C SER A 46 25.28 -1.32 18.78
N ILE A 47 24.84 -2.36 18.05
CA ILE A 47 25.37 -2.70 16.71
C ILE A 47 25.13 -1.55 15.71
N LEU A 48 24.01 -0.85 15.83
CA LEU A 48 23.75 0.35 15.04
C LEU A 48 24.69 1.51 15.43
N GLY A 49 25.43 1.43 16.53
CA GLY A 49 26.46 2.40 16.93
C GLY A 49 25.97 3.42 17.95
N HIS A 50 24.87 3.14 18.66
CA HIS A 50 24.38 3.97 19.75
C HIS A 50 24.98 3.52 21.08
N ASN A 51 25.33 4.48 21.93
CA ASN A 51 25.97 4.22 23.23
C ASN A 51 25.00 4.38 24.42
N GLU A 52 23.81 4.93 24.17
CA GLU A 52 22.76 5.12 25.16
C GLU A 52 21.76 3.96 25.14
N SER A 53 21.22 3.59 26.31
CA SER A 53 20.16 2.59 26.39
C SER A 53 18.90 3.06 25.71
N LEU A 54 18.25 2.16 24.97
CA LEU A 54 16.92 2.38 24.38
C LEU A 54 15.86 2.83 25.39
N THR A 55 16.04 2.51 26.68
CA THR A 55 15.14 2.95 27.76
C THR A 55 15.04 4.48 27.85
N ASN A 56 16.09 5.20 27.46
CA ASN A 56 16.14 6.67 27.51
C ASN A 56 15.78 7.32 26.17
N VAL A 57 15.51 6.53 25.14
CA VAL A 57 15.24 7.02 23.78
C VAL A 57 13.74 7.27 23.60
N ALA A 58 13.40 8.40 22.97
CA ALA A 58 12.01 8.74 22.69
C ALA A 58 11.35 7.71 21.76
N TRP A 59 10.07 7.44 22.03
CA TRP A 59 9.25 6.58 21.18
C TRP A 59 9.12 7.17 19.77
N PRO A 60 9.21 6.36 18.69
CA PRO A 60 9.10 6.87 17.34
C PRO A 60 7.72 7.47 17.05
N GLU A 61 7.71 8.63 16.41
CA GLU A 61 6.49 9.30 15.93
C GLU A 61 6.24 8.98 14.45
N ALA A 62 4.98 8.78 14.09
CA ALA A 62 4.59 8.49 12.72
C ALA A 62 4.51 9.78 11.90
N ASP A 63 5.28 9.86 10.82
CA ASP A 63 5.15 10.91 9.82
C ASP A 63 4.03 10.54 8.83
N HIS A 64 2.85 11.14 9.01
CA HIS A 64 1.69 10.89 8.16
C HIS A 64 1.91 11.25 6.68
N SER A 65 2.88 12.11 6.35
CA SER A 65 3.20 12.43 4.97
C SER A 65 3.80 11.23 4.21
N LYS A 66 4.53 10.35 4.92
CA LYS A 66 5.11 9.11 4.36
C LYS A 66 4.08 8.00 4.17
N ALA A 67 2.89 8.13 4.78
CA ALA A 67 1.79 7.17 4.68
C ALA A 67 0.74 7.55 3.62
N VAL A 68 0.98 8.62 2.85
CA VAL A 68 0.07 9.02 1.77
C VAL A 68 0.19 8.04 0.61
N GLU A 69 -0.87 7.24 0.42
CA GLU A 69 -1.00 6.42 -0.78
C GLU A 69 -1.27 7.31 -2.00
N ASN A 70 -0.33 7.31 -2.95
CA ASN A 70 -0.45 8.01 -4.22
C ASN A 70 -1.30 7.22 -5.23
N THR A 71 -1.64 5.98 -4.91
CA THR A 71 -2.44 5.09 -5.76
C THR A 71 -3.70 4.63 -5.03
N VAL A 72 -4.78 4.45 -5.77
CA VAL A 72 -6.06 3.94 -5.28
C VAL A 72 -6.50 2.76 -6.13
N GLU A 73 -7.09 1.74 -5.49
CA GLU A 73 -7.69 0.62 -6.22
C GLU A 73 -9.03 1.05 -6.81
N VAL A 74 -9.12 1.06 -8.13
CA VAL A 74 -10.35 1.35 -8.87
C VAL A 74 -10.92 0.06 -9.44
N VAL A 75 -12.23 -0.11 -9.26
CA VAL A 75 -12.95 -1.29 -9.73
C VAL A 75 -13.55 -1.04 -11.11
N PHE A 76 -13.29 -1.92 -12.07
CA PHE A 76 -13.91 -1.88 -13.40
C PHE A 76 -15.12 -2.82 -13.46
N GLN A 77 -16.25 -2.28 -13.88
CA GLN A 77 -17.54 -2.96 -13.96
C GLN A 77 -18.11 -2.89 -15.38
N VAL A 78 -18.84 -3.94 -15.74
CA VAL A 78 -19.66 -3.97 -16.96
C VAL A 78 -21.08 -4.37 -16.57
N ASN A 79 -22.06 -3.51 -16.87
CA ASN A 79 -23.46 -3.66 -16.43
C ASN A 79 -23.57 -3.93 -14.92
N GLY A 80 -22.80 -3.20 -14.11
CA GLY A 80 -22.81 -3.27 -12.63
C GLY A 80 -22.10 -4.48 -12.03
N LYS A 81 -21.54 -5.40 -12.84
CA LYS A 81 -20.77 -6.54 -12.34
C LYS A 81 -19.27 -6.29 -12.45
N VAL A 82 -18.53 -6.56 -11.38
CA VAL A 82 -17.06 -6.42 -11.32
C VAL A 82 -16.38 -7.36 -12.33
N ARG A 83 -15.46 -6.82 -13.12
CA ARG A 83 -14.66 -7.54 -14.13
C ARG A 83 -13.18 -7.48 -13.82
N ALA A 84 -12.67 -6.32 -13.45
CA ALA A 84 -11.27 -6.13 -13.13
C ALA A 84 -11.11 -5.11 -12.01
N LYS A 85 -9.88 -5.05 -11.48
CA LYS A 85 -9.42 -4.03 -10.55
C LYS A 85 -8.09 -3.50 -11.07
N ALA A 86 -7.84 -2.22 -10.93
CA ALA A 86 -6.58 -1.60 -11.31
C ALA A 86 -6.14 -0.62 -10.21
N SER A 87 -4.85 -0.62 -9.91
CA SER A 87 -4.24 0.43 -9.08
C SER A 87 -3.91 1.61 -9.97
N VAL A 88 -4.47 2.78 -9.67
CA VAL A 88 -4.30 4.01 -10.47
C VAL A 88 -3.85 5.16 -9.60
N ALA A 89 -3.21 6.17 -10.19
CA ALA A 89 -2.88 7.40 -9.46
C ALA A 89 -4.16 8.04 -8.88
N LYS A 90 -4.09 8.50 -7.64
CA LYS A 90 -5.23 9.05 -6.88
C LYS A 90 -5.86 10.26 -7.57
N ASP A 91 -5.06 11.01 -8.32
CA ASP A 91 -5.39 12.21 -9.08
C ASP A 91 -5.61 11.96 -10.58
N MET A 92 -5.68 10.69 -11.01
CA MET A 92 -5.94 10.35 -12.40
C MET A 92 -7.26 10.97 -12.88
N ASP A 93 -7.22 11.61 -14.04
CA ASP A 93 -8.38 12.27 -14.61
C ASP A 93 -9.45 11.26 -15.06
N LYS A 94 -10.69 11.74 -15.19
CA LYS A 94 -11.82 10.88 -15.58
C LYS A 94 -11.61 10.24 -16.95
N ALA A 95 -11.01 10.97 -17.89
CA ALA A 95 -10.82 10.52 -19.27
C ALA A 95 -9.75 9.43 -19.37
N ALA A 96 -8.60 9.56 -18.69
CA ALA A 96 -7.61 8.49 -18.66
C ALA A 96 -8.12 7.28 -17.89
N LEU A 97 -8.90 7.48 -16.82
CA LEU A 97 -9.48 6.37 -16.05
C LEU A 97 -10.49 5.57 -16.88
N GLU A 98 -11.32 6.25 -17.67
CA GLU A 98 -12.23 5.61 -18.62
C GLU A 98 -11.48 4.84 -19.70
N LYS A 99 -10.46 5.48 -20.30
CA LYS A 99 -9.61 4.84 -21.32
C LYS A 99 -8.93 3.59 -20.77
N LEU A 100 -8.37 3.67 -19.57
CA LEU A 100 -7.72 2.53 -18.91
C LEU A 100 -8.71 1.38 -18.67
N ALA A 101 -9.93 1.68 -18.26
CA ALA A 101 -10.97 0.66 -18.07
C ALA A 101 -11.39 0.02 -19.41
N MET A 102 -11.56 0.83 -20.46
CA MET A 102 -11.88 0.32 -21.80
C MET A 102 -10.74 -0.48 -22.41
N ASP A 103 -9.49 -0.15 -22.07
CA ASP A 103 -8.31 -0.82 -22.61
C ASP A 103 -7.98 -2.14 -21.91
N ASN A 104 -8.55 -2.39 -20.74
CA ASN A 104 -8.35 -3.62 -19.98
C ASN A 104 -8.88 -4.85 -20.74
N ASP A 105 -8.02 -5.86 -20.93
CA ASP A 105 -8.35 -7.06 -21.72
C ASP A 105 -9.61 -7.77 -21.22
N ARG A 106 -9.73 -7.93 -19.90
CA ARG A 106 -10.89 -8.59 -19.29
C ARG A 106 -12.16 -7.76 -19.50
N VAL A 107 -12.08 -6.43 -19.47
CA VAL A 107 -13.24 -5.58 -19.77
C VAL A 107 -13.62 -5.68 -21.25
N LYS A 108 -12.65 -5.65 -22.16
CA LYS A 108 -12.85 -5.81 -23.62
C LYS A 108 -13.59 -7.10 -23.96
N GLU A 109 -13.28 -8.22 -23.30
CA GLU A 109 -14.01 -9.48 -23.46
C GLU A 109 -15.51 -9.34 -23.20
N PHE A 110 -15.90 -8.59 -22.16
CA PHE A 110 -17.32 -8.39 -21.83
C PHE A 110 -18.02 -7.33 -22.68
N MET A 111 -17.24 -6.49 -23.38
CA MET A 111 -17.72 -5.50 -24.35
C MET A 111 -17.78 -6.03 -25.78
N ASN A 112 -17.15 -7.17 -26.08
CA ASN A 112 -17.06 -7.69 -27.44
C ASN A 112 -18.46 -7.94 -28.04
N GLY A 113 -18.71 -7.40 -29.24
CA GLY A 113 -19.99 -7.47 -29.94
C GLY A 113 -21.12 -6.62 -29.35
N LYS A 114 -20.85 -5.78 -28.34
CA LYS A 114 -21.84 -4.91 -27.69
C LYS A 114 -21.53 -3.44 -27.91
N THR A 115 -22.58 -2.62 -27.86
CA THR A 115 -22.44 -1.17 -28.01
C THR A 115 -22.37 -0.51 -26.64
N VAL A 116 -21.40 0.37 -26.43
CA VAL A 116 -21.31 1.17 -25.19
C VAL A 116 -22.42 2.23 -25.21
N VAL A 117 -23.31 2.17 -24.23
CA VAL A 117 -24.44 3.11 -24.08
C VAL A 117 -24.06 4.27 -23.18
N LYS A 118 -23.31 4.00 -22.11
CA LYS A 118 -22.92 4.99 -21.11
C LYS A 118 -21.71 4.50 -20.32
N SER A 119 -20.81 5.40 -19.99
CA SER A 119 -19.74 5.18 -19.03
C SER A 119 -19.98 6.01 -17.77
N ILE A 120 -19.81 5.41 -16.59
CA ILE A 120 -19.96 6.07 -15.30
C ILE A 120 -18.62 5.97 -14.58
N VAL A 121 -17.93 7.10 -14.50
CA VAL A 121 -16.61 7.20 -13.87
C VAL A 121 -16.75 7.91 -12.53
N VAL A 122 -16.39 7.22 -11.45
CA VAL A 122 -16.24 7.78 -10.10
C VAL A 122 -14.74 7.78 -9.79
N PRO A 123 -14.06 8.93 -9.88
CA PRO A 123 -12.63 9.05 -9.62
C PRO A 123 -12.23 8.39 -8.30
N GLY A 124 -11.18 7.57 -8.36
CA GLY A 124 -10.63 6.85 -7.21
C GLY A 124 -11.54 5.80 -6.59
N LYS A 125 -12.65 5.41 -7.24
CA LYS A 125 -13.52 4.32 -6.77
C LYS A 125 -13.84 3.28 -7.84
N LEU A 126 -14.49 3.69 -8.94
CA LEU A 126 -14.95 2.74 -9.96
C LEU A 126 -15.14 3.36 -11.34
N VAL A 127 -15.11 2.48 -12.35
CA VAL A 127 -15.62 2.75 -13.70
C VAL A 127 -16.65 1.68 -14.03
N ASN A 128 -17.88 2.09 -14.35
CA ASN A 128 -18.93 1.19 -14.79
C ASN A 128 -19.34 1.48 -16.23
N ILE A 129 -19.11 0.52 -17.11
CA ILE A 129 -19.44 0.59 -18.53
C ILE A 129 -20.78 -0.11 -18.75
N VAL A 130 -21.77 0.63 -19.23
CA VAL A 130 -23.08 0.11 -19.58
C VAL A 130 -23.06 -0.25 -21.06
N VAL A 131 -23.29 -1.53 -21.36
CA VAL A 131 -23.27 -2.08 -22.72
C VAL A 131 -24.61 -2.72 -23.08
N LYS A 132 -25.01 -2.60 -24.34
CA LYS A 132 -26.18 -3.25 -24.94
C LYS A 132 -25.77 -4.20 -26.05
#